data_AF-A0A1B8BXH9-F1
#
_entry.id   AF-A0A1B8BXH9-F1
#
_cell.length_a   1.000
_cell.length_b   1.000
_cell.length_c   1.000
_cell.angle_alpha   90.00
_cell.angle_beta   90.00
_cell.angle_gamma   90.00
#
_symmetry.space_group_name_H-M   'P 1'
#
loop_
_entity.id
_entity.type
_entity.pdbx_description
1 polymer ?
#
loop_
_entity_poly.entity_id
_entity_poly.type
_entity_poly.pdbx_seq_one_letter_code
_entity_poly.pdbx_strand_id
1 'polypeptide(L)'
;MDVFEQFSDIRILSLAARNKNLSNKARHRELFECLLNFSDQVREARINTQTLFSARHFAAFFQYALDHMVTASEKPFSFVHASRIENPISSSLQDHLLLFLQNIHTPQQLLHFAIPIIASSLVLDGYPADMHRGITGLALGPKGLPVEDCIYMYERLAQKAFKLHSYLQAILASLFTDGIYPARNLEAALKKVMGEDDNILDCSPATAMGIRVAVVASTLKPEPFLFTNYNGLGNRDDKKVAKYGILRGNARVWEIARCTSAAPGIFTLKKIAGLGKFQDGGLTYNNPTKLGLAEIKSLRPNDPSAKRSALKVSLGTGKASDDDAELHGFSSWWRDLWFFRLCRALWFSMDGQESSDAICKKETNSHDKELKMGTTRRRGEYFRFNMDFQGRQPRLDDSSKMPKMKALAQQEVMLQSTQLDQLARCLIAEFFVFELELDSIPRKENGRYSFTGYILCCHRAGSPTFDALLGRLIRSSAAFLLRGRKLPGSIQDRSSLARDGNFRKRVCFDVTSKDDLVSLELQERGSEQYNISGSPFSVNWLIEAQGLGRQFGWKDGVKRKRKGSDDRTLRKRRRL
;
A
#
# COMPACT_ATOMS: atom_id res chain seq x y z
N MET A 1 -6.00 -49.02 -23.13
CA MET A 1 -5.44 -47.74 -23.60
C MET A 1 -3.98 -47.98 -23.87
N ASP A 2 -3.58 -47.80 -25.11
CA ASP A 2 -2.19 -47.96 -25.52
C ASP A 2 -1.36 -46.83 -24.90
N VAL A 3 -0.23 -47.15 -24.28
CA VAL A 3 0.61 -46.15 -23.58
C VAL A 3 1.17 -45.15 -24.61
N PHE A 4 1.31 -45.57 -25.87
CA PHE A 4 1.74 -44.73 -26.99
C PHE A 4 0.67 -43.72 -27.44
N GLU A 5 -0.60 -43.83 -27.01
CA GLU A 5 -1.61 -42.80 -27.27
C GLU A 5 -1.56 -41.64 -26.26
N GLN A 6 -0.95 -41.84 -25.07
CA GLN A 6 -0.93 -40.82 -24.01
C GLN A 6 0.41 -40.09 -23.86
N PHE A 7 1.51 -40.69 -24.35
CA PHE A 7 2.85 -40.14 -24.22
C PHE A 7 3.47 -39.94 -25.59
N SER A 8 3.93 -38.72 -25.87
CA SER A 8 4.50 -38.34 -27.18
C SER A 8 5.89 -38.93 -27.44
N ASP A 9 6.64 -39.29 -26.40
CA ASP A 9 7.95 -39.96 -26.48
C ASP A 9 8.23 -40.68 -25.15
N ILE A 10 8.85 -41.86 -25.19
CA ILE A 10 9.24 -42.64 -24.02
C ILE A 10 10.72 -43.02 -24.14
N ARG A 11 11.56 -42.38 -23.33
CA ARG A 11 13.00 -42.72 -23.23
C ARG A 11 13.31 -43.51 -21.97
N ILE A 12 13.96 -44.66 -22.16
CA ILE A 12 14.44 -45.51 -21.08
C ILE A 12 15.93 -45.23 -20.87
N LEU A 13 16.31 -44.82 -19.66
CA LEU A 13 17.69 -44.58 -19.26
C LEU A 13 18.12 -45.63 -18.22
N SER A 14 19.20 -46.36 -18.48
CA SER A 14 19.76 -47.30 -17.51
C SER A 14 20.72 -46.58 -16.57
N LEU A 15 20.44 -46.59 -15.27
CA LEU A 15 21.40 -46.11 -14.26
C LEU A 15 22.50 -47.15 -14.03
N ALA A 16 23.74 -46.71 -13.86
CA ALA A 16 24.86 -47.61 -13.57
C ALA A 16 24.61 -48.42 -12.29
N ALA A 17 24.89 -49.73 -12.33
CA ALA A 17 24.65 -50.66 -11.23
C ALA A 17 25.39 -50.24 -9.95
N ARG A 18 24.77 -50.50 -8.78
CA ARG A 18 25.29 -50.13 -7.44
C ARG A 18 26.69 -50.67 -7.12
N ASN A 19 27.20 -51.65 -7.89
CA ASN A 19 28.48 -52.33 -7.64
C ASN A 19 29.72 -51.66 -8.27
N LYS A 20 29.59 -50.54 -8.98
CA LYS A 20 30.76 -49.73 -9.37
C LYS A 20 30.98 -48.63 -8.33
N ASN A 21 32.24 -48.34 -7.96
CA ASN A 21 32.71 -47.30 -7.02
C ASN A 21 32.36 -45.86 -7.45
N LEU A 22 31.16 -45.61 -7.95
CA LEU A 22 30.67 -44.32 -8.43
C LEU A 22 29.88 -43.63 -7.33
N SER A 23 30.17 -42.34 -7.12
CA SER A 23 29.39 -41.51 -6.20
C SER A 23 27.94 -41.38 -6.69
N ASN A 24 26.99 -41.17 -5.78
CA ASN A 24 25.58 -40.95 -6.13
C ASN A 24 25.41 -39.79 -7.13
N LYS A 25 26.24 -38.74 -7.05
CA LYS A 25 26.19 -37.62 -7.98
C LYS A 25 26.63 -38.02 -9.39
N ALA A 26 27.67 -38.86 -9.50
CA ALA A 26 28.11 -39.40 -10.79
C ALA A 26 27.09 -40.37 -11.39
N ARG A 27 26.44 -41.19 -10.56
CA ARG A 27 25.44 -42.18 -11.01
C ARG A 27 24.20 -41.55 -11.65
N HIS A 28 23.74 -40.40 -11.15
CA HIS A 28 22.52 -39.74 -11.67
C HIS A 28 22.82 -38.51 -12.52
N ARG A 29 24.09 -38.23 -12.85
CA ARG A 29 24.46 -37.08 -13.67
C ARG A 29 23.77 -37.13 -15.03
N GLU A 30 23.78 -38.30 -15.67
CA GLU A 30 23.15 -38.50 -16.98
C GLU A 30 21.63 -38.28 -16.95
N LEU A 31 20.96 -38.75 -15.89
CA LEU A 31 19.54 -38.48 -15.67
C LEU A 31 19.28 -36.97 -15.47
N PHE A 32 20.13 -36.29 -14.70
CA PHE A 32 19.99 -34.85 -14.43
C PHE A 32 20.17 -34.00 -15.69
N GLU A 33 21.20 -34.27 -16.49
CA GLU A 33 21.44 -33.61 -17.78
C GLU A 33 20.29 -33.87 -18.76
N CYS A 34 19.76 -35.11 -18.77
CA CYS A 34 18.61 -35.44 -19.61
C CYS A 34 17.34 -34.68 -19.19
N LEU A 35 17.05 -34.59 -17.89
CA LEU A 35 15.91 -33.82 -17.37
C LEU A 35 16.01 -32.33 -17.66
N LEU A 36 17.23 -31.76 -17.59
CA LEU A 36 17.46 -30.36 -17.96
C LEU A 36 17.19 -30.15 -19.46
N ASN A 37 17.74 -31.00 -20.32
CA ASN A 37 17.49 -30.93 -21.76
C ASN A 37 15.99 -31.09 -22.09
N PHE A 38 15.28 -32.00 -21.44
CA PHE A 38 13.83 -32.14 -21.61
C PHE A 38 13.07 -30.91 -21.12
N SER A 39 13.44 -30.35 -19.97
CA SER A 39 12.85 -29.11 -19.46
C SER A 39 13.04 -27.96 -20.44
N ASP A 40 14.22 -27.83 -21.04
CA ASP A 40 14.52 -26.80 -22.03
C ASP A 40 13.74 -27.04 -23.33
N GLN A 41 13.63 -28.29 -23.80
CA GLN A 41 12.79 -28.64 -24.96
C GLN A 41 11.31 -28.34 -24.72
N VAL A 42 10.76 -28.69 -23.55
CA VAL A 42 9.37 -28.38 -23.18
C VAL A 42 9.15 -26.88 -23.08
N ARG A 43 10.14 -26.14 -22.56
CA ARG A 43 10.11 -24.69 -22.48
C ARG A 43 10.11 -24.06 -23.87
N GLU A 44 11.00 -24.50 -24.76
CA GLU A 44 11.05 -24.07 -26.16
C GLU A 44 9.76 -24.42 -26.91
N ALA A 45 9.23 -25.63 -26.72
CA ALA A 45 7.94 -26.03 -27.30
C ALA A 45 6.81 -25.10 -26.84
N ARG A 46 6.75 -24.77 -25.55
CA ARG A 46 5.75 -23.82 -25.00
C ARG A 46 5.96 -22.39 -25.49
N ILE A 47 7.19 -21.97 -25.73
CA ILE A 47 7.49 -20.66 -26.36
C ILE A 47 6.96 -20.65 -27.78
N ASN A 48 7.25 -21.71 -28.55
CA ASN A 48 6.84 -21.85 -29.95
C ASN A 48 5.32 -21.91 -30.10
N THR A 49 4.62 -22.52 -29.15
CA THR A 49 3.15 -22.56 -29.12
C THR A 49 2.51 -21.36 -28.41
N GLN A 50 3.30 -20.37 -27.96
CA GLN A 50 2.85 -19.21 -27.17
C GLN A 50 2.08 -19.58 -25.89
N THR A 51 2.34 -20.75 -25.31
CA THR A 51 1.71 -21.27 -24.09
C THR A 51 2.71 -21.37 -22.93
N LEU A 52 3.77 -20.56 -22.94
CA LEU A 52 4.71 -20.44 -21.82
C LEU A 52 4.10 -19.64 -20.65
N PHE A 53 3.03 -20.21 -20.09
CA PHE A 53 2.29 -19.63 -18.98
C PHE A 53 3.07 -19.74 -17.68
N SER A 54 2.96 -18.71 -16.84
CA SER A 54 3.53 -18.73 -15.48
C SER A 54 2.78 -19.75 -14.62
N ALA A 55 3.37 -20.17 -13.49
CA ALA A 55 2.68 -21.06 -12.55
C ALA A 55 1.34 -20.49 -12.05
N ARG A 56 1.20 -19.15 -12.02
CA ARG A 56 -0.06 -18.47 -11.67
C ARG A 56 -1.10 -18.57 -12.78
N HIS A 57 -0.69 -18.37 -14.03
CA HIS A 57 -1.55 -18.57 -15.19
C HIS A 57 -2.02 -20.04 -15.27
N PHE A 58 -1.12 -20.99 -15.02
CA PHE A 58 -1.48 -22.40 -14.93
C PHE A 58 -2.50 -22.69 -13.82
N ALA A 59 -2.34 -22.10 -12.62
CA ALA A 59 -3.32 -22.29 -11.55
C ALA A 59 -4.72 -21.75 -11.92
N ALA A 60 -4.78 -20.59 -12.57
CA ALA A 60 -6.05 -20.00 -13.04
C ALA A 60 -6.69 -20.83 -14.17
N PHE A 61 -5.91 -21.16 -15.20
CA PHE A 61 -6.38 -22.01 -16.31
C PHE A 61 -6.75 -23.42 -15.86
N PHE A 62 -6.10 -23.96 -14.83
CA PHE A 62 -6.45 -25.26 -14.27
C PHE A 62 -7.85 -25.24 -13.66
N GLN A 63 -8.22 -24.17 -12.96
CA GLN A 63 -9.56 -24.01 -12.40
C GLN A 63 -10.62 -23.90 -13.52
N TYR A 64 -10.37 -23.07 -14.54
CA TYR A 64 -11.25 -22.96 -15.70
C TYR A 64 -11.33 -24.27 -16.52
N ALA A 65 -10.25 -25.04 -16.58
CA ALA A 65 -10.22 -26.33 -17.26
C ALA A 65 -11.03 -27.40 -16.50
N LEU A 66 -10.99 -27.40 -15.16
CA LEU A 66 -11.82 -28.27 -14.34
C LEU A 66 -13.31 -27.97 -14.54
N ASP A 67 -13.70 -26.70 -14.52
CA ASP A 67 -15.09 -26.28 -14.74
C ASP A 67 -15.56 -26.63 -16.17
N HIS A 68 -14.68 -26.49 -17.17
CA HIS A 68 -14.93 -26.89 -18.55
C HIS A 68 -15.10 -28.41 -18.71
N MET A 69 -14.30 -29.22 -18.01
CA MET A 69 -14.39 -30.70 -18.06
C MET A 69 -15.74 -31.23 -17.57
N VAL A 70 -16.33 -30.56 -16.58
CA VAL A 70 -17.64 -30.95 -16.01
C VAL A 70 -18.81 -30.51 -16.91
N THR A 71 -18.67 -29.42 -17.65
CA THR A 71 -19.77 -28.77 -18.38
C THR A 71 -19.77 -29.01 -19.89
N ALA A 72 -18.62 -29.31 -20.50
CA ALA A 72 -18.46 -29.47 -21.95
C ALA A 72 -17.32 -30.44 -22.31
N SER A 73 -17.45 -31.71 -21.88
CA SER A 73 -16.41 -32.75 -22.02
C SER A 73 -16.07 -33.14 -23.46
N GLU A 74 -16.95 -32.86 -24.43
CA GLU A 74 -16.77 -33.20 -25.85
C GLU A 74 -15.95 -32.16 -26.63
N LYS A 75 -15.64 -30.99 -26.05
CA LYS A 75 -14.88 -29.90 -26.71
C LYS A 75 -13.49 -29.71 -26.10
N PRO A 76 -12.47 -29.33 -26.89
CA PRO A 76 -11.14 -29.04 -26.38
C PRO A 76 -11.11 -27.71 -25.59
N PHE A 77 -10.39 -27.68 -24.46
CA PHE A 77 -10.23 -26.48 -23.63
C PHE A 77 -9.42 -25.40 -24.36
N SER A 78 -10.01 -24.20 -24.53
CA SER A 78 -9.34 -23.06 -25.20
C SER A 78 -8.78 -22.06 -24.20
N PHE A 79 -7.45 -22.02 -24.11
CA PHE A 79 -6.73 -21.04 -23.28
C PHE A 79 -7.01 -19.59 -23.70
N VAL A 80 -7.20 -19.35 -25.00
CA VAL A 80 -7.51 -18.02 -25.54
C VAL A 80 -8.87 -17.55 -25.04
N HIS A 81 -9.89 -18.41 -25.11
CA HIS A 81 -11.22 -18.07 -24.61
C HIS A 81 -11.22 -17.90 -23.08
N ALA A 82 -10.59 -18.82 -22.35
CA ALA A 82 -10.47 -18.76 -20.90
C ALA A 82 -9.75 -17.48 -20.43
N SER A 83 -8.75 -17.02 -21.18
CA SER A 83 -8.00 -15.79 -20.86
C SER A 83 -8.80 -14.49 -21.02
N ARG A 84 -9.97 -14.56 -21.67
CA ARG A 84 -10.83 -13.42 -22.02
C ARG A 84 -12.17 -13.43 -21.28
N ILE A 85 -12.37 -14.35 -20.33
CA ILE A 85 -13.62 -14.45 -19.54
C ILE A 85 -13.89 -13.16 -18.76
N GLU A 86 -12.86 -12.63 -18.09
CA GLU A 86 -12.95 -11.40 -17.27
C GLU A 86 -12.71 -10.12 -18.09
N ASN A 87 -12.38 -10.24 -19.38
CA ASN A 87 -12.18 -9.12 -20.30
C ASN A 87 -12.66 -9.54 -21.71
N PRO A 88 -13.98 -9.59 -21.95
CA PRO A 88 -14.55 -10.17 -23.18
C PRO A 88 -14.24 -9.35 -24.42
N ILE A 89 -14.23 -9.99 -25.59
CA ILE A 89 -13.98 -9.33 -26.88
C ILE A 89 -15.24 -8.54 -27.27
N SER A 90 -15.07 -7.30 -27.73
CA SER A 90 -16.19 -6.48 -28.19
C SER A 90 -17.02 -7.16 -29.29
N SER A 91 -18.34 -7.15 -29.16
CA SER A 91 -19.26 -7.81 -30.09
C SER A 91 -19.28 -7.20 -31.50
N SER A 92 -18.86 -5.94 -31.63
CA SER A 92 -18.77 -5.23 -32.92
C SER A 92 -17.39 -5.33 -33.58
N LEU A 93 -16.44 -6.05 -32.97
CA LEU A 93 -15.07 -6.19 -33.48
C LEU A 93 -15.06 -6.75 -34.92
N GLN A 94 -15.89 -7.75 -35.20
CA GLN A 94 -15.91 -8.40 -36.52
C GLN A 94 -16.36 -7.42 -37.60
N ASP A 95 -17.41 -6.64 -37.34
CA ASP A 95 -17.94 -5.64 -38.27
C ASP A 95 -16.91 -4.54 -38.52
N HIS A 96 -16.24 -4.07 -37.46
CA HIS A 96 -15.20 -3.04 -37.57
C HIS A 96 -13.95 -3.53 -38.31
N LEU A 97 -13.54 -4.79 -38.12
CA LEU A 97 -12.42 -5.38 -38.88
C LEU A 97 -12.77 -5.52 -40.36
N LEU A 98 -14.01 -5.89 -40.67
CA LEU A 98 -14.47 -6.08 -42.04
C LEU A 98 -14.56 -4.75 -42.78
N LEU A 99 -15.13 -3.71 -42.14
CA LEU A 99 -15.16 -2.34 -42.67
C LEU A 99 -13.74 -1.77 -42.86
N PHE A 100 -12.84 -2.02 -41.91
CA PHE A 100 -11.46 -1.58 -42.00
C PHE A 100 -10.72 -2.25 -43.16
N LEU A 101 -10.87 -3.57 -43.34
CA LEU A 101 -10.22 -4.32 -44.40
C LEU A 101 -10.80 -4.02 -45.80
N GLN A 102 -12.08 -3.68 -45.91
CA GLN A 102 -12.70 -3.27 -47.18
C GLN A 102 -12.04 -2.03 -47.82
N ASN A 103 -11.43 -1.18 -47.00
CA ASN A 103 -10.72 0.02 -47.45
C ASN A 103 -9.26 -0.25 -47.84
N ILE A 104 -8.83 -1.51 -47.85
CA ILE A 104 -7.47 -1.93 -48.17
C ILE A 104 -7.47 -2.62 -49.53
N HIS A 105 -7.02 -1.90 -50.56
CA HIS A 105 -7.16 -2.35 -51.94
C HIS A 105 -5.90 -3.01 -52.51
N THR A 106 -4.77 -3.01 -51.77
CA THR A 106 -3.50 -3.55 -52.27
C THR A 106 -2.82 -4.49 -51.27
N PRO A 107 -2.10 -5.53 -51.75
CA PRO A 107 -1.44 -6.52 -50.88
C PRO A 107 -0.37 -5.91 -49.98
N GLN A 108 0.33 -4.86 -50.43
CA GLN A 108 1.33 -4.16 -49.64
C GLN A 108 0.70 -3.36 -48.49
N GLN A 109 -0.46 -2.72 -48.70
CA GLN A 109 -1.20 -2.08 -47.61
C GLN A 109 -1.76 -3.11 -46.63
N LEU A 110 -2.19 -4.29 -47.11
CA LEU A 110 -2.64 -5.35 -46.23
C LEU A 110 -1.50 -5.87 -45.33
N LEU A 111 -0.34 -6.19 -45.90
CA LEU A 111 0.81 -6.75 -45.18
C LEU A 111 1.53 -5.75 -44.27
N HIS A 112 1.72 -4.51 -44.72
CA HIS A 112 2.52 -3.52 -43.99
C HIS A 112 1.70 -2.54 -43.16
N PHE A 113 0.38 -2.50 -43.32
CA PHE A 113 -0.48 -1.55 -42.62
C PHE A 113 -1.66 -2.24 -41.93
N ALA A 114 -2.53 -2.93 -42.66
CA ALA A 114 -3.77 -3.44 -42.08
C ALA A 114 -3.56 -4.61 -41.11
N ILE A 115 -2.77 -5.62 -41.49
CA ILE A 115 -2.45 -6.76 -40.62
C ILE A 115 -1.73 -6.30 -39.34
N PRO A 116 -0.69 -5.44 -39.40
CA PRO A 116 -0.07 -4.89 -38.19
C PRO A 116 -1.04 -4.10 -37.32
N ILE A 117 -1.96 -3.33 -37.90
CA ILE A 117 -2.95 -2.54 -37.16
C ILE A 117 -3.96 -3.46 -36.46
N ILE A 118 -4.57 -4.41 -37.18
CA ILE A 118 -5.52 -5.37 -36.63
C ILE A 118 -4.87 -6.17 -35.49
N ALA A 119 -3.67 -6.72 -35.74
CA ALA A 119 -2.92 -7.46 -34.73
C ALA A 119 -2.59 -6.58 -33.51
N SER A 120 -2.23 -5.31 -33.71
CA SER A 120 -1.95 -4.40 -32.59
C SER A 120 -3.19 -4.03 -31.78
N SER A 121 -4.34 -3.86 -32.43
CA SER A 121 -5.62 -3.53 -31.79
C SER A 121 -6.14 -4.70 -30.93
N LEU A 122 -6.05 -5.92 -31.44
CA LEU A 122 -6.41 -7.13 -30.69
C LEU A 122 -5.51 -7.36 -29.46
N VAL A 123 -4.24 -6.92 -29.55
CA VAL A 123 -3.26 -7.02 -28.45
C VAL A 123 -3.41 -5.87 -27.43
N LEU A 124 -3.91 -4.71 -27.85
CA LEU A 124 -4.12 -3.53 -27.01
C LEU A 124 -5.35 -3.64 -26.10
N ASP A 125 -6.37 -4.38 -26.52
CA ASP A 125 -7.62 -4.65 -25.80
C ASP A 125 -7.44 -5.44 -24.46
N GLY A 126 -6.21 -5.56 -23.94
CA GLY A 126 -5.83 -6.50 -22.89
C GLY A 126 -5.29 -5.96 -21.55
N TYR A 127 -5.46 -4.67 -21.14
CA TYR A 127 -4.45 -4.01 -20.26
C TYR A 127 -4.88 -2.73 -19.36
N PRO A 128 -4.70 -2.64 -17.97
CA PRO A 128 -5.12 -1.51 -16.97
C PRO A 128 -4.14 -0.71 -15.94
N ALA A 129 -4.44 0.48 -15.32
CA ALA A 129 -3.50 1.60 -14.83
C ALA A 129 -2.88 1.68 -13.35
N ASP A 130 -1.96 2.68 -13.03
CA ASP A 130 -1.76 3.45 -11.71
C ASP A 130 -0.40 3.52 -10.84
N MET A 131 0.81 3.99 -11.25
CA MET A 131 2.09 3.94 -10.41
C MET A 131 2.80 5.27 -10.05
N HIS A 132 3.28 5.49 -8.79
CA HIS A 132 4.44 6.36 -8.34
C HIS A 132 4.36 7.06 -6.93
N ARG A 133 4.17 6.34 -5.81
CA ARG A 133 3.91 6.99 -4.49
C ARG A 133 5.07 7.05 -3.48
N GLY A 134 6.15 6.31 -3.69
CA GLY A 134 7.21 6.12 -2.68
C GLY A 134 8.05 7.37 -2.34
N ILE A 135 8.32 8.25 -3.31
CA ILE A 135 9.14 9.46 -3.11
C ILE A 135 8.46 10.44 -2.14
N THR A 136 7.14 10.63 -2.25
CA THR A 136 6.38 11.53 -1.37
C THR A 136 6.39 11.05 0.07
N GLY A 137 6.28 9.74 0.31
CA GLY A 137 6.40 9.17 1.65
C GLY A 137 7.77 9.40 2.29
N LEU A 138 8.85 9.37 1.49
CA LEU A 138 10.21 9.66 1.97
C LEU A 138 10.43 11.15 2.27
N ALA A 139 9.78 12.03 1.50
CA ALA A 139 9.85 13.48 1.71
C ALA A 139 9.15 13.90 3.01
N LEU A 140 7.93 13.40 3.25
CA LEU A 140 7.14 13.72 4.44
C LEU A 140 7.68 13.04 5.70
N GLY A 141 8.19 11.81 5.58
CA GLY A 141 8.60 10.98 6.70
C GLY A 141 10.06 11.21 7.13
N PRO A 142 11.04 10.44 6.61
CA PRO A 142 12.44 10.60 6.99
C PRO A 142 12.97 12.02 6.79
N LYS A 143 12.47 12.79 5.83
CA LYS A 143 12.90 14.18 5.64
C LYS A 143 12.09 15.23 6.39
N GLY A 144 10.84 14.93 6.77
CA GLY A 144 10.00 15.88 7.50
C GLY A 144 9.73 17.18 6.74
N LEU A 145 9.71 17.15 5.40
CA LEU A 145 9.41 18.33 4.59
C LEU A 145 7.93 18.71 4.74
N PRO A 146 7.59 20.02 4.79
CA PRO A 146 6.22 20.49 4.64
C PRO A 146 5.56 19.99 3.35
N VAL A 147 4.22 19.94 3.33
CA VAL A 147 3.47 19.43 2.17
C VAL A 147 3.70 20.32 0.93
N GLU A 148 3.74 21.63 1.14
CA GLU A 148 3.98 22.64 0.10
C GLU A 148 5.37 22.46 -0.52
N ASP A 149 6.37 22.23 0.32
CA ASP A 149 7.74 21.96 -0.11
C ASP A 149 7.84 20.61 -0.84
N CYS A 150 7.09 19.60 -0.41
CA CYS A 150 7.00 18.32 -1.11
C CYS A 150 6.44 18.49 -2.53
N ILE A 151 5.39 19.30 -2.68
CA ILE A 151 4.77 19.60 -3.98
C ILE A 151 5.77 20.29 -4.90
N TYR A 152 6.43 21.35 -4.41
CA TYR A 152 7.42 22.10 -5.19
C TYR A 152 8.63 21.23 -5.55
N MET A 153 9.09 20.43 -4.61
CA MET A 153 10.18 19.48 -4.80
C MET A 153 9.85 18.46 -5.90
N TYR A 154 8.64 17.88 -5.87
CA TYR A 154 8.23 16.86 -6.82
C TYR A 154 8.17 17.41 -8.25
N GLU A 155 7.70 18.65 -8.44
CA GLU A 155 7.73 19.33 -9.74
C GLU A 155 9.15 19.47 -10.30
N ARG A 156 10.08 19.97 -9.48
CA ARG A 156 11.47 20.14 -9.91
C ARG A 156 12.15 18.82 -10.17
N LEU A 157 11.84 17.80 -9.38
CA LEU A 157 12.36 16.45 -9.55
C LEU A 157 11.87 15.87 -10.88
N ALA A 158 10.56 15.91 -11.16
CA ALA A 158 9.97 15.41 -12.39
C ALA A 158 10.57 16.08 -13.64
N GLN A 159 10.67 17.42 -13.62
CA GLN A 159 11.27 18.20 -14.73
C GLN A 159 12.72 17.82 -15.01
N LYS A 160 13.50 17.48 -13.99
CA LYS A 160 14.90 17.07 -14.14
C LYS A 160 15.04 15.60 -14.52
N ALA A 161 14.24 14.73 -13.92
CA ALA A 161 14.30 13.30 -14.10
C ALA A 161 13.90 12.90 -15.53
N PHE A 162 12.84 13.51 -16.07
CA PHE A 162 12.33 13.23 -17.42
C PHE A 162 12.95 14.09 -18.51
N LYS A 163 14.13 14.68 -18.26
CA LYS A 163 14.85 15.46 -19.27
C LYS A 163 15.66 14.56 -20.20
N LEU A 164 15.27 14.54 -21.48
CA LEU A 164 16.01 13.90 -22.57
C LEU A 164 16.90 14.93 -23.28
N HIS A 165 18.15 14.56 -23.58
CA HIS A 165 19.05 15.41 -24.38
C HIS A 165 18.80 15.22 -25.88
N SER A 166 18.47 13.99 -26.30
CA SER A 166 18.02 13.64 -27.65
C SER A 166 17.13 12.39 -27.57
N TYR A 167 15.94 12.45 -28.18
CA TYR A 167 14.93 11.38 -28.11
C TYR A 167 15.36 10.13 -28.88
N LEU A 168 15.94 10.33 -30.08
CA LEU A 168 16.50 9.28 -30.94
C LEU A 168 17.64 8.51 -30.26
N GLN A 169 18.57 9.22 -29.63
CA GLN A 169 19.70 8.60 -28.91
C GLN A 169 19.25 7.85 -27.67
N ALA A 170 18.21 8.33 -26.98
CA ALA A 170 17.66 7.65 -25.81
C ALA A 170 16.95 6.35 -26.17
N ILE A 171 16.24 6.32 -27.31
CA ILE A 171 15.65 5.10 -27.86
C ILE A 171 16.74 4.09 -28.21
N LEU A 172 17.76 4.51 -28.95
CA LEU A 172 18.89 3.65 -29.32
C LEU A 172 19.64 3.15 -28.08
N ALA A 173 19.87 4.01 -27.08
CA ALA A 173 20.48 3.62 -25.81
C ALA A 173 19.58 2.66 -25.02
N SER A 174 18.25 2.84 -25.03
CA SER A 174 17.30 1.94 -24.34
C SER A 174 17.23 0.54 -24.92
N LEU A 175 17.70 0.34 -26.16
CA LEU A 175 17.89 -1.01 -26.72
C LEU A 175 19.09 -1.74 -26.09
N PHE A 176 20.04 -1.00 -25.52
CA PHE A 176 21.24 -1.52 -24.86
C PHE A 176 21.25 -1.27 -23.33
N THR A 177 20.28 -0.52 -22.81
CA THR A 177 20.15 -0.16 -21.40
C THR A 177 18.69 -0.33 -20.96
N ASP A 178 18.43 -0.88 -19.76
CA ASP A 178 17.07 -1.17 -19.25
C ASP A 178 16.19 0.08 -18.94
N GLY A 179 16.38 1.22 -19.62
CA GLY A 179 15.58 2.43 -19.42
C GLY A 179 15.79 3.53 -20.47
N ILE A 180 14.72 4.28 -20.77
CA ILE A 180 14.74 5.43 -21.70
C ILE A 180 15.41 6.66 -21.10
N TYR A 181 15.23 6.86 -19.79
CA TYR A 181 15.74 8.04 -19.10
C TYR A 181 17.07 7.74 -18.40
N PRO A 182 18.08 8.61 -18.52
CA PRO A 182 19.34 8.43 -17.82
C PRO A 182 19.13 8.43 -16.30
N ALA A 183 19.44 7.30 -15.66
CA ALA A 183 19.35 7.14 -14.21
C ALA A 183 20.07 8.26 -13.44
N ARG A 184 21.21 8.74 -13.96
CA ARG A 184 22.01 9.81 -13.38
C ARG A 184 21.24 11.11 -13.13
N ASN A 185 20.26 11.44 -13.97
CA ASN A 185 19.48 12.68 -13.82
C ASN A 185 18.56 12.57 -12.60
N LEU A 186 17.85 11.43 -12.49
CA LEU A 186 17.00 11.13 -11.34
C LEU A 186 17.84 10.99 -10.06
N GLU A 187 18.99 10.30 -10.11
CA GLU A 187 19.87 10.15 -8.95
C GLU A 187 20.44 11.51 -8.48
N ALA A 188 20.90 12.37 -9.39
CA ALA A 188 21.38 13.70 -9.03
C ALA A 188 20.26 14.58 -8.42
N ALA A 189 19.05 14.50 -8.98
CA ALA A 189 17.90 15.21 -8.43
C ALA A 189 17.52 14.69 -7.03
N LEU A 190 17.49 13.37 -6.86
CA LEU A 190 17.20 12.71 -5.59
C LEU A 190 18.26 13.02 -4.53
N LYS A 191 19.56 12.93 -4.85
CA LYS A 191 20.65 13.30 -3.92
C LYS A 191 20.56 14.75 -3.47
N LYS A 192 20.23 15.67 -4.39
CA LYS A 192 20.08 17.09 -4.05
C LYS A 192 18.94 17.36 -3.07
N VAL A 193 17.83 16.63 -3.21
CA VAL A 193 16.63 16.82 -2.39
C VAL A 193 16.72 16.02 -1.08
N MET A 194 17.10 14.76 -1.21
CA MET A 194 17.08 13.78 -0.13
C MET A 194 18.41 13.70 0.62
N GLY A 195 19.40 14.52 0.29
CA GLY A 195 20.75 14.43 0.86
C GLY A 195 21.50 13.19 0.36
N GLU A 196 22.80 13.31 0.17
CA GLU A 196 23.62 12.21 -0.35
C GLU A 196 23.93 11.16 0.72
N ASP A 197 24.07 11.60 1.96
CA ASP A 197 24.46 10.76 3.10
C ASP A 197 23.34 10.50 4.10
N ASP A 198 22.16 11.08 3.89
CA ASP A 198 21.00 10.85 4.75
C ASP A 198 20.47 9.42 4.58
N ASN A 199 20.22 8.80 5.72
CA ASN A 199 19.77 7.43 5.81
C ASN A 199 18.36 7.35 6.37
N ILE A 200 17.67 6.25 6.05
CA ILE A 200 16.28 6.04 6.47
C ILE A 200 16.10 5.93 7.99
N LEU A 201 17.14 5.57 8.74
CA LEU A 201 17.12 5.48 10.20
C LEU A 201 17.55 6.79 10.90
N ASP A 202 17.93 7.82 10.15
CA ASP A 202 18.34 9.10 10.74
C ASP A 202 17.13 9.81 11.38
N CYS A 203 17.38 10.54 12.45
CA CYS A 203 16.34 11.24 13.20
C CYS A 203 15.88 12.49 12.42
N SER A 204 14.57 12.69 12.36
CA SER A 204 13.89 13.81 11.72
C SER A 204 12.72 14.28 12.59
N PRO A 205 12.16 15.49 12.38
CA PRO A 205 11.00 15.94 13.15
C PRO A 205 9.83 14.95 13.09
N ALA A 206 9.57 14.36 11.92
CA ALA A 206 8.54 13.37 11.72
C ALA A 206 8.83 12.04 12.44
N THR A 207 10.07 11.54 12.38
CA THR A 207 10.43 10.30 13.08
C THR A 207 10.53 10.49 14.60
N ALA A 208 10.91 11.68 15.07
CA ALA A 208 10.86 12.07 16.48
C ALA A 208 9.42 12.10 17.03
N MET A 209 8.42 12.43 16.19
CA MET A 209 7.00 12.27 16.49
C MET A 209 6.52 10.81 16.45
N GLY A 210 7.39 9.86 16.13
CA GLY A 210 7.08 8.43 16.06
C GLY A 210 6.50 7.98 14.73
N ILE A 211 6.58 8.80 13.67
CA ILE A 211 6.09 8.44 12.34
C ILE A 211 6.90 7.26 11.79
N ARG A 212 6.20 6.19 11.43
CA ARG A 212 6.77 5.00 10.80
C ARG A 212 6.49 5.04 9.31
N VAL A 213 7.52 4.74 8.52
CA VAL A 213 7.51 4.85 7.07
C VAL A 213 7.98 3.54 6.49
N ALA A 214 7.22 3.03 5.52
CA ALA A 214 7.54 1.85 4.74
C ALA A 214 7.38 2.18 3.25
N VAL A 215 8.42 1.88 2.47
CA VAL A 215 8.44 2.09 1.02
C VAL A 215 8.59 0.73 0.34
N VAL A 216 7.73 0.47 -0.65
CA VAL A 216 7.74 -0.79 -1.40
C VAL A 216 8.71 -0.69 -2.57
N ALA A 217 9.54 -1.71 -2.74
CA ALA A 217 10.27 -1.99 -3.96
C ALA A 217 10.07 -3.46 -4.32
N SER A 218 10.34 -3.81 -5.58
CA SER A 218 10.28 -5.20 -6.04
C SER A 218 11.68 -5.70 -6.32
N THR A 219 11.98 -6.95 -5.93
CA THR A 219 13.26 -7.56 -6.31
C THR A 219 13.23 -8.06 -7.76
N LEU A 220 14.35 -8.59 -8.26
CA LEU A 220 14.44 -9.16 -9.61
C LEU A 220 13.56 -10.40 -9.80
N LYS A 221 13.44 -11.24 -8.77
CA LYS A 221 12.31 -12.15 -8.66
C LYS A 221 11.18 -11.29 -8.12
N PRO A 222 10.02 -11.15 -8.78
CA PRO A 222 9.00 -10.15 -8.43
C PRO A 222 8.33 -10.45 -7.08
N GLU A 223 9.11 -10.25 -6.02
CA GLU A 223 8.80 -10.40 -4.62
C GLU A 223 8.88 -9.01 -3.99
N PRO A 224 7.89 -8.64 -3.17
CA PRO A 224 7.87 -7.37 -2.46
C PRO A 224 9.02 -7.26 -1.45
N PHE A 225 9.62 -6.08 -1.38
CA PHE A 225 10.63 -5.72 -0.38
C PHE A 225 10.28 -4.35 0.24
N LEU A 226 10.28 -4.27 1.57
CA LEU A 226 9.98 -3.04 2.31
C LEU A 226 11.25 -2.38 2.85
N PHE A 227 11.47 -1.13 2.45
CA PHE A 227 12.43 -0.24 3.10
C PHE A 227 11.73 0.52 4.22
N THR A 228 12.22 0.40 5.46
CA THR A 228 11.51 0.86 6.66
C THR A 228 12.39 1.67 7.59
N ASN A 229 11.85 2.71 8.21
CA ASN A 229 12.56 3.52 9.22
C ASN A 229 12.51 2.94 10.65
N TYR A 230 11.83 1.80 10.83
CA TYR A 230 11.74 1.06 12.09
C TYR A 230 12.56 -0.24 12.06
N ASN A 231 13.46 -0.38 11.08
CA ASN A 231 14.46 -1.44 10.98
C ASN A 231 13.91 -2.86 11.17
N GLY A 232 12.77 -3.17 10.55
CA GLY A 232 12.17 -4.50 10.63
C GLY A 232 11.64 -4.90 12.03
N LEU A 233 11.43 -3.95 12.94
CA LEU A 233 10.76 -4.19 14.22
C LEU A 233 9.39 -4.88 14.00
N GLY A 234 9.03 -5.80 14.90
CA GLY A 234 7.79 -6.60 14.81
C GLY A 234 8.03 -8.06 14.39
N ASN A 235 7.03 -8.92 14.66
CA ASN A 235 7.08 -10.34 14.33
C ASN A 235 6.32 -10.61 13.02
N ARG A 236 7.00 -11.22 12.05
CA ARG A 236 6.48 -11.55 10.70
C ARG A 236 6.47 -13.05 10.42
N ASP A 237 6.64 -13.89 11.44
CA ASP A 237 6.70 -15.36 11.32
C ASP A 237 5.32 -16.02 11.05
N ASP A 238 4.28 -15.23 10.79
CA ASP A 238 2.95 -15.72 10.51
C ASP A 238 2.88 -16.32 9.09
N LYS A 239 2.80 -17.65 8.99
CA LYS A 239 2.69 -18.41 7.73
C LYS A 239 1.53 -17.98 6.82
N LYS A 240 0.56 -17.21 7.35
CA LYS A 240 -0.60 -16.67 6.61
C LYS A 240 -0.36 -15.31 5.94
N VAL A 241 0.75 -14.63 6.22
CA VAL A 241 1.10 -13.33 5.61
C VAL A 241 1.97 -13.59 4.38
N ALA A 242 1.73 -12.85 3.29
CA ALA A 242 2.55 -12.94 2.08
C ALA A 242 4.03 -12.73 2.45
N LYS A 243 4.93 -13.62 1.99
CA LYS A 243 6.36 -13.46 2.22
C LYS A 243 6.84 -12.20 1.48
N TYR A 244 7.33 -11.22 2.23
CA TYR A 244 8.01 -10.05 1.70
C TYR A 244 9.35 -9.87 2.41
N GLY A 245 10.34 -9.34 1.70
CA GLY A 245 11.60 -8.92 2.29
C GLY A 245 11.42 -7.63 3.07
N ILE A 246 12.25 -7.42 4.09
CA ILE A 246 12.26 -6.17 4.86
C ILE A 246 13.69 -5.74 5.11
N LEU A 247 13.93 -4.44 5.03
CA LEU A 247 15.23 -3.86 5.37
C LEU A 247 15.55 -4.14 6.85
N ARG A 248 16.66 -4.84 7.05
CA ARG A 248 17.34 -5.00 8.35
C ARG A 248 18.73 -4.37 8.20
N GLY A 249 18.85 -3.13 8.66
CA GLY A 249 20.03 -2.29 8.49
C GLY A 249 19.65 -0.89 8.05
N ASN A 250 20.65 -0.14 7.63
CA ASN A 250 20.47 1.22 7.15
C ASN A 250 20.60 1.28 5.63
N ALA A 251 19.94 2.26 5.00
CA ALA A 251 20.05 2.52 3.57
C ALA A 251 19.82 4.01 3.31
N ARG A 252 20.51 4.54 2.29
CA ARG A 252 20.41 5.95 1.91
C ARG A 252 19.01 6.26 1.36
N VAL A 253 18.42 7.36 1.79
CA VAL A 253 17.05 7.75 1.41
C VAL A 253 16.92 7.90 -0.10
N TRP A 254 17.91 8.51 -0.76
CA TRP A 254 17.91 8.69 -2.21
C TRP A 254 18.01 7.37 -2.98
N GLU A 255 18.70 6.35 -2.44
CA GLU A 255 18.79 5.03 -3.07
C GLU A 255 17.45 4.29 -2.99
N ILE A 256 16.77 4.39 -1.86
CA ILE A 256 15.42 3.84 -1.66
C ILE A 256 14.44 4.50 -2.62
N ALA A 257 14.46 5.83 -2.70
CA ALA A 257 13.66 6.61 -3.64
C ALA A 257 13.94 6.20 -5.10
N ARG A 258 15.21 5.95 -5.44
CA ARG A 258 15.61 5.49 -6.78
C ARG A 258 15.06 4.10 -7.09
N CYS A 259 15.03 3.19 -6.11
CA CYS A 259 14.49 1.84 -6.26
C CYS A 259 12.98 1.83 -6.48
N THR A 260 12.22 2.51 -5.60
CA THR A 260 10.75 2.51 -5.67
C THR A 260 10.20 3.20 -6.93
N SER A 261 11.00 4.02 -7.62
CA SER A 261 10.62 4.71 -8.86
C SER A 261 11.35 4.17 -10.09
N ALA A 262 12.08 3.06 -9.96
CA ALA A 262 12.77 2.39 -11.07
C ALA A 262 11.78 1.56 -11.91
N ALA A 263 10.86 2.24 -12.59
CA ALA A 263 9.84 1.58 -13.38
C ALA A 263 10.47 0.96 -14.64
N PRO A 264 10.30 -0.36 -14.89
CA PRO A 264 10.96 -1.07 -15.98
C PRO A 264 10.70 -0.41 -17.33
N GLY A 265 11.75 -0.10 -18.09
CA GLY A 265 11.63 0.61 -19.36
C GLY A 265 11.72 2.13 -19.25
N ILE A 266 11.33 2.75 -18.14
CA ILE A 266 11.53 4.20 -17.93
C ILE A 266 12.91 4.45 -17.31
N PHE A 267 13.23 3.72 -16.23
CA PHE A 267 14.49 3.86 -15.53
C PHE A 267 15.11 2.48 -15.28
N THR A 268 16.44 2.42 -15.38
CA THR A 268 17.18 1.19 -15.07
C THR A 268 16.99 0.76 -13.61
N LEU A 269 17.13 -0.54 -13.34
CA LEU A 269 17.13 -1.09 -11.99
C LEU A 269 18.25 -0.47 -11.12
N LYS A 270 18.02 -0.42 -9.81
CA LYS A 270 19.02 0.09 -8.85
C LYS A 270 19.61 -1.04 -8.04
N LYS A 271 20.95 -1.11 -7.99
CA LYS A 271 21.68 -1.97 -7.07
C LYS A 271 22.04 -1.17 -5.81
N ILE A 272 21.73 -1.72 -4.64
CA ILE A 272 22.22 -1.23 -3.35
C ILE A 272 23.24 -2.24 -2.83
N ALA A 273 24.40 -1.74 -2.39
CA ALA A 273 25.47 -2.57 -1.85
C ALA A 273 24.96 -3.37 -0.63
N GLY A 274 25.27 -4.68 -0.59
CA GLY A 274 24.85 -5.58 0.49
C GLY A 274 23.36 -5.99 0.50
N LEU A 275 22.48 -5.30 -0.23
CA LEU A 275 21.03 -5.58 -0.24
C LEU A 275 20.53 -6.21 -1.54
N GLY A 276 21.20 -5.93 -2.67
CA GLY A 276 20.86 -6.53 -3.97
C GLY A 276 20.30 -5.54 -4.98
N LYS A 277 19.49 -6.04 -5.92
CA LYS A 277 18.94 -5.29 -7.05
C LYS A 277 17.43 -5.13 -6.90
N PHE A 278 16.97 -3.90 -7.04
CA PHE A 278 15.57 -3.51 -6.85
C PHE A 278 15.05 -2.67 -8.01
N GLN A 279 13.74 -2.74 -8.18
CA GLN A 279 12.95 -2.04 -9.19
C GLN A 279 11.62 -1.55 -8.56
N ASP A 280 10.79 -0.88 -9.35
CA ASP A 280 9.57 -0.23 -8.87
C ASP A 280 8.67 -1.17 -8.05
N GLY A 281 8.16 -0.65 -6.93
CA GLY A 281 7.25 -1.35 -6.03
C GLY A 281 5.90 -1.67 -6.67
N GLY A 282 5.53 -0.94 -7.74
CA GLY A 282 4.36 -1.21 -8.55
C GLY A 282 4.28 -2.66 -9.02
N LEU A 283 5.43 -3.33 -9.27
CA LEU A 283 5.47 -4.66 -9.90
C LEU A 283 4.89 -5.75 -9.00
N THR A 284 4.77 -5.45 -7.71
CA THR A 284 4.28 -6.37 -6.70
C THR A 284 3.07 -5.78 -5.98
N TYR A 285 3.18 -4.55 -5.48
CA TYR A 285 2.12 -3.86 -4.74
C TYR A 285 2.10 -2.38 -5.10
N ASN A 286 1.32 -2.07 -6.14
CA ASN A 286 1.11 -0.71 -6.57
C ASN A 286 0.26 0.11 -5.59
N ASN A 287 -0.77 -0.52 -5.01
CA ASN A 287 -1.39 -0.02 -3.79
C ASN A 287 -0.81 -0.73 -2.54
N PRO A 288 -0.01 -0.05 -1.70
CA PRO A 288 0.63 -0.66 -0.54
C PRO A 288 -0.34 -0.88 0.63
N THR A 289 -1.62 -0.52 0.54
CA THR A 289 -2.58 -0.59 1.67
C THR A 289 -2.59 -1.98 2.31
N LYS A 290 -2.63 -3.05 1.52
CA LYS A 290 -2.63 -4.43 2.03
C LYS A 290 -1.35 -4.78 2.80
N LEU A 291 -0.19 -4.33 2.31
CA LEU A 291 1.09 -4.49 3.00
C LEU A 291 1.16 -3.64 4.27
N GLY A 292 0.69 -2.39 4.22
CA GLY A 292 0.63 -1.50 5.39
C GLY A 292 -0.21 -2.09 6.53
N LEU A 293 -1.37 -2.66 6.22
CA LEU A 293 -2.20 -3.34 7.23
C LEU A 293 -1.53 -4.61 7.80
N ALA A 294 -0.73 -5.32 7.00
CA ALA A 294 0.07 -6.44 7.48
C ALA A 294 1.21 -5.98 8.40
N GLU A 295 1.85 -4.85 8.08
CA GLU A 295 2.88 -4.23 8.91
C GLU A 295 2.33 -3.73 10.24
N ILE A 296 1.15 -3.10 10.27
CA ILE A 296 0.49 -2.68 11.53
C ILE A 296 0.28 -3.88 12.46
N LYS A 297 -0.21 -5.00 11.92
CA LYS A 297 -0.37 -6.25 12.68
C LYS A 297 0.98 -6.74 13.23
N SER A 298 2.02 -6.71 12.40
CA SER A 298 3.36 -7.19 12.76
C SER A 298 4.03 -6.32 13.83
N LEU A 299 3.78 -5.01 13.80
CA LEU A 299 4.28 -4.03 14.75
C LEU A 299 3.52 -4.02 16.10
N ARG A 300 2.30 -4.54 16.12
CA ARG A 300 1.42 -4.60 17.29
C ARG A 300 0.96 -6.05 17.54
N PRO A 301 1.89 -7.01 17.78
CA PRO A 301 1.52 -8.42 17.92
C PRO A 301 0.60 -8.69 19.13
N ASN A 302 0.73 -7.87 20.18
CA ASN A 302 -0.08 -7.96 21.39
C ASN A 302 -1.48 -7.31 21.23
N ASP A 303 -1.74 -6.65 20.09
CA ASP A 303 -3.06 -6.11 19.78
C ASP A 303 -3.51 -6.63 18.40
N PRO A 304 -4.14 -7.82 18.35
CA PRO A 304 -4.62 -8.40 17.10
C PRO A 304 -5.71 -7.57 16.41
N SER A 305 -6.31 -6.60 17.11
CA SER A 305 -7.32 -5.69 16.59
C SER A 305 -6.74 -4.36 16.11
N ALA A 306 -5.45 -4.08 16.32
CA ALA A 306 -4.81 -2.82 15.94
C ALA A 306 -4.99 -2.45 14.45
N LYS A 307 -4.97 -3.45 13.55
CA LYS A 307 -5.23 -3.22 12.12
C LYS A 307 -6.69 -2.80 11.83
N ARG A 308 -7.62 -3.25 12.68
CA ARG A 308 -9.05 -2.99 12.50
C ARG A 308 -9.40 -1.62 13.04
N SER A 309 -8.86 -1.24 14.19
CA SER A 309 -9.10 0.08 14.83
C SER A 309 -8.33 1.24 14.21
N ALA A 310 -7.55 1.03 13.15
CA ALA A 310 -6.78 2.10 12.52
C ALA A 310 -7.64 2.92 11.57
N LEU A 311 -7.59 4.25 11.70
CA LEU A 311 -7.96 5.19 10.64
C LEU A 311 -6.99 5.01 9.46
N LYS A 312 -7.55 4.76 8.27
CA LYS A 312 -6.80 4.47 7.05
C LYS A 312 -7.15 5.52 5.99
N VAL A 313 -6.13 6.16 5.43
CA VAL A 313 -6.29 7.06 4.29
C VAL A 313 -5.45 6.53 3.15
N SER A 314 -6.11 6.21 2.04
CA SER A 314 -5.48 5.78 0.81
C SER A 314 -5.63 6.87 -0.22
N LEU A 315 -4.52 7.33 -0.77
CA LEU A 315 -4.52 8.34 -1.83
C LEU A 315 -4.25 7.62 -3.16
N GLY A 316 -4.92 8.02 -4.24
CA GLY A 316 -4.84 7.49 -5.60
C GLY A 316 -4.33 8.53 -6.59
N THR A 317 -3.74 8.09 -7.71
CA THR A 317 -2.93 8.94 -8.63
C THR A 317 -3.75 9.42 -9.83
N GLY A 318 -5.04 9.07 -9.78
CA GLY A 318 -6.05 9.31 -10.77
C GLY A 318 -6.25 8.12 -11.71
N LYS A 319 -7.50 7.94 -12.15
CA LYS A 319 -7.93 6.93 -13.13
C LYS A 319 -8.62 7.61 -14.32
N ALA A 320 -8.66 6.96 -15.48
CA ALA A 320 -9.44 7.45 -16.62
C ALA A 320 -10.93 7.09 -16.43
N SER A 321 -11.84 7.92 -16.94
CA SER A 321 -13.27 7.59 -17.04
C SER A 321 -13.51 6.56 -18.16
N ASP A 322 -14.41 5.59 -17.92
CA ASP A 322 -14.78 4.56 -18.90
C ASP A 322 -15.52 5.15 -20.13
N ASP A 323 -16.16 6.31 -19.98
CA ASP A 323 -17.06 6.89 -21.00
C ASP A 323 -16.38 7.78 -22.07
N ASP A 324 -15.13 8.22 -21.88
CA ASP A 324 -14.45 9.16 -22.79
C ASP A 324 -13.21 8.53 -23.48
N ALA A 325 -13.24 7.20 -23.69
CA ALA A 325 -12.22 6.52 -24.50
C ALA A 325 -12.38 6.76 -26.01
N GLU A 326 -13.43 7.48 -26.42
CA GLU A 326 -13.62 7.95 -27.80
C GLU A 326 -13.13 9.39 -27.98
N LEU A 327 -12.40 9.58 -29.08
CA LEU A 327 -12.03 10.83 -29.73
C LEU A 327 -10.67 11.48 -29.37
N HIS A 328 -9.96 11.75 -30.46
CA HIS A 328 -8.75 12.56 -30.65
C HIS A 328 -7.38 11.85 -30.60
N GLY A 329 -6.87 11.63 -31.81
CA GLY A 329 -5.47 11.30 -32.10
C GLY A 329 -4.54 12.52 -32.11
N PHE A 330 -3.23 12.24 -32.00
CA PHE A 330 -2.22 12.54 -33.03
C PHE A 330 -0.85 11.96 -32.61
N SER A 331 -0.25 11.24 -33.57
CA SER A 331 1.15 10.87 -33.86
C SER A 331 2.25 10.76 -32.78
N SER A 332 2.88 9.57 -32.71
CA SER A 332 4.36 9.45 -32.61
C SER A 332 4.84 8.02 -32.92
N TRP A 333 5.47 7.81 -34.09
CA TRP A 333 6.06 6.57 -34.65
C TRP A 333 6.92 5.73 -33.68
N TRP A 334 7.56 6.38 -32.71
CA TRP A 334 8.50 5.73 -31.79
C TRP A 334 7.81 4.97 -30.64
N ARG A 335 6.50 5.17 -30.46
CA ARG A 335 5.70 4.50 -29.42
C ARG A 335 5.34 3.04 -29.76
N ASP A 336 5.76 2.57 -30.95
CA ASP A 336 5.47 1.26 -31.52
C ASP A 336 6.61 0.23 -31.43
N LEU A 337 7.73 0.56 -30.79
CA LEU A 337 8.83 -0.40 -30.57
C LEU A 337 8.49 -1.41 -29.44
N TRP A 338 8.88 -2.68 -29.63
CA TRP A 338 8.51 -3.84 -28.81
C TRP A 338 8.78 -3.70 -27.30
N PHE A 339 9.86 -3.04 -26.92
CA PHE A 339 10.22 -2.83 -25.52
C PHE A 339 9.26 -1.86 -24.82
N PHE A 340 8.78 -0.81 -25.51
CA PHE A 340 7.74 0.07 -24.96
C PHE A 340 6.39 -0.64 -24.81
N ARG A 341 6.10 -1.64 -25.66
CA ARG A 341 4.90 -2.49 -25.55
C ARG A 341 4.99 -3.48 -24.39
N LEU A 342 6.15 -4.12 -24.20
CA LEU A 342 6.43 -5.01 -23.08
C LEU A 342 6.39 -4.29 -21.73
N CYS A 343 6.96 -3.09 -21.67
CA CYS A 343 6.91 -2.29 -20.46
C CYS A 343 5.46 -1.85 -20.17
N ARG A 344 4.67 -1.47 -21.19
CA ARG A 344 3.23 -1.18 -21.05
C ARG A 344 2.44 -2.37 -20.51
N ALA A 345 2.66 -3.57 -21.05
CA ALA A 345 2.04 -4.80 -20.59
C ALA A 345 2.34 -5.13 -19.12
N LEU A 346 3.58 -4.90 -18.68
CA LEU A 346 3.96 -5.01 -17.27
C LEU A 346 3.19 -3.98 -16.44
N TRP A 347 3.17 -2.71 -16.86
CA TRP A 347 2.42 -1.65 -16.17
C TRP A 347 0.95 -1.98 -15.97
N PHE A 348 0.39 -2.68 -16.94
CA PHE A 348 -1.02 -2.96 -16.98
C PHE A 348 -1.44 -4.07 -15.97
N SER A 349 -0.58 -5.05 -15.71
CA SER A 349 -0.84 -6.13 -14.74
C SER A 349 -0.85 -5.68 -13.26
N MET A 350 -0.62 -4.40 -12.98
CA MET A 350 -0.28 -3.88 -11.65
C MET A 350 -1.36 -2.95 -11.08
N ASP A 351 -2.60 -3.04 -11.57
CA ASP A 351 -3.71 -2.22 -11.08
C ASP A 351 -4.03 -2.52 -9.61
N GLY A 352 -3.89 -1.48 -8.76
CA GLY A 352 -4.10 -1.57 -7.32
C GLY A 352 -5.57 -1.44 -6.91
N GLN A 353 -6.48 -1.19 -7.86
CA GLN A 353 -7.86 -0.81 -7.59
C GLN A 353 -8.70 -1.95 -7.01
N GLU A 354 -8.59 -3.17 -7.56
CA GLU A 354 -9.29 -4.35 -7.02
C GLU A 354 -9.00 -4.59 -5.53
N SER A 355 -7.73 -4.39 -5.13
CA SER A 355 -7.33 -4.56 -3.74
C SER A 355 -7.94 -3.51 -2.81
N SER A 356 -8.19 -2.30 -3.33
CA SER A 356 -8.76 -1.16 -2.59
C SER A 356 -10.27 -1.33 -2.42
N ASP A 357 -10.95 -1.69 -3.50
CA ASP A 357 -12.39 -1.85 -3.53
C ASP A 357 -12.82 -3.06 -2.71
N ALA A 358 -12.02 -4.14 -2.72
CA ALA A 358 -12.22 -5.28 -1.83
C ALA A 358 -12.06 -4.91 -0.35
N ILE A 359 -11.12 -4.02 0.01
CA ILE A 359 -10.96 -3.52 1.38
C ILE A 359 -12.14 -2.64 1.76
N CYS A 360 -12.52 -1.70 0.90
CA CYS A 360 -13.65 -0.81 1.11
C CYS A 360 -14.95 -1.62 1.31
N LYS A 361 -15.31 -2.48 0.34
CA LYS A 361 -16.48 -3.37 0.43
C LYS A 361 -16.48 -4.23 1.69
N LYS A 362 -15.31 -4.74 2.11
CA LYS A 362 -15.20 -5.53 3.34
C LYS A 362 -15.46 -4.71 4.59
N GLU A 363 -14.98 -3.48 4.64
CA GLU A 363 -15.26 -2.55 5.74
C GLU A 363 -16.76 -2.19 5.76
N THR A 364 -17.36 -1.83 4.61
CA THR A 364 -18.79 -1.48 4.51
C THR A 364 -19.70 -2.66 4.89
N ASN A 365 -19.43 -3.86 4.37
CA ASN A 365 -20.20 -5.06 4.70
C ASN A 365 -20.08 -5.46 6.18
N SER A 366 -18.99 -5.06 6.85
CA SER A 366 -18.85 -5.28 8.29
C SER A 366 -19.77 -4.34 9.07
N HIS A 367 -19.92 -3.09 8.63
CA HIS A 367 -20.84 -2.10 9.21
C HIS A 367 -22.29 -2.58 9.18
N ASP A 368 -22.76 -3.01 8.01
CA ASP A 368 -24.14 -3.48 7.83
C ASP A 368 -24.47 -4.71 8.68
N LYS A 369 -23.51 -5.62 8.84
CA LYS A 369 -23.66 -6.79 9.72
C LYS A 369 -23.71 -6.41 11.20
N GLU A 370 -23.02 -5.35 11.59
CA GLU A 370 -22.97 -4.88 12.97
C GLU A 370 -24.27 -4.20 13.39
N LEU A 371 -24.80 -3.32 12.52
CA LEU A 371 -26.15 -2.73 12.66
C LEU A 371 -27.22 -3.81 12.82
N LYS A 372 -27.09 -4.93 12.10
CA LYS A 372 -28.03 -6.05 12.16
C LYS A 372 -27.85 -6.96 13.37
N MET A 373 -26.63 -7.14 13.90
CA MET A 373 -26.33 -8.07 15.00
C MET A 373 -26.15 -7.41 16.37
N GLY A 374 -26.08 -6.08 16.45
CA GLY A 374 -25.92 -5.34 17.72
C GLY A 374 -24.59 -5.57 18.46
N THR A 375 -23.63 -6.28 17.85
CA THR A 375 -22.34 -6.60 18.48
C THR A 375 -21.29 -5.54 18.21
N THR A 376 -20.90 -4.73 19.20
CA THR A 376 -19.85 -3.72 19.03
C THR A 376 -18.50 -4.38 18.75
N ARG A 377 -17.77 -3.97 17.70
CA ARG A 377 -16.41 -4.42 17.39
C ARG A 377 -15.47 -3.25 17.14
N ARG A 378 -14.17 -3.45 17.38
CA ARG A 378 -13.13 -2.50 16.96
C ARG A 378 -13.05 -2.47 15.45
N ARG A 379 -13.56 -1.39 14.86
CA ARG A 379 -13.44 -1.02 13.45
C ARG A 379 -12.78 0.36 13.36
N GLY A 380 -12.26 0.67 12.19
CA GLY A 380 -11.52 1.89 11.92
C GLY A 380 -11.85 2.32 10.51
N GLU A 381 -11.95 3.62 10.33
CA GLU A 381 -12.47 4.22 9.10
C GLU A 381 -11.47 4.07 7.95
N TYR A 382 -11.99 3.90 6.74
CA TYR A 382 -11.20 3.82 5.51
C TYR A 382 -11.67 4.87 4.52
N PHE A 383 -10.79 5.79 4.16
CA PHE A 383 -11.03 6.81 3.16
C PHE A 383 -10.11 6.58 1.95
N ARG A 384 -10.68 6.60 0.74
CA ARG A 384 -9.92 6.53 -0.52
C ARG A 384 -10.20 7.78 -1.34
N PHE A 385 -9.18 8.61 -1.49
CA PHE A 385 -9.24 9.78 -2.38
C PHE A 385 -8.53 9.43 -3.67
N ASN A 386 -9.26 9.38 -4.77
CA ASN A 386 -8.72 9.23 -6.12
C ASN A 386 -9.36 10.27 -7.03
N MET A 387 -8.69 10.60 -8.15
CA MET A 387 -9.17 11.60 -9.10
C MET A 387 -9.63 10.92 -10.38
N ASP A 388 -10.68 11.44 -11.00
CA ASP A 388 -11.15 10.92 -12.29
C ASP A 388 -10.74 11.90 -13.38
N PHE A 389 -9.93 11.43 -14.33
CA PHE A 389 -9.54 12.21 -15.49
C PHE A 389 -10.70 12.20 -16.49
N GLN A 390 -11.23 13.39 -16.80
CA GLN A 390 -12.10 13.56 -17.96
C GLN A 390 -11.26 13.42 -19.23
N GLY A 391 -11.39 12.27 -19.89
CA GLY A 391 -10.59 11.85 -21.04
C GLY A 391 -9.25 11.19 -20.71
N ARG A 392 -8.35 11.13 -21.70
CA ARG A 392 -7.10 10.34 -21.62
C ARG A 392 -6.17 10.79 -20.49
N GLN A 393 -5.77 9.82 -19.65
CA GLN A 393 -4.80 10.03 -18.56
C GLN A 393 -3.47 10.62 -19.07
N PRO A 394 -2.91 11.64 -18.38
CA PRO A 394 -1.58 12.15 -18.68
C PRO A 394 -0.52 11.04 -18.64
N ARG A 395 0.48 11.13 -19.50
CA ARG A 395 1.61 10.20 -19.43
C ARG A 395 2.38 10.40 -18.13
N LEU A 396 2.92 9.29 -17.65
CA LEU A 396 3.73 9.21 -16.45
C LEU A 396 4.94 10.16 -16.44
N ASP A 397 5.57 10.33 -17.60
CA ASP A 397 6.75 11.14 -17.82
C ASP A 397 6.45 12.56 -18.34
N ASP A 398 5.16 12.95 -18.43
CA ASP A 398 4.76 14.27 -18.93
C ASP A 398 4.65 15.30 -17.80
N SER A 399 5.81 15.83 -17.41
CA SER A 399 5.89 16.88 -16.38
C SER A 399 5.18 18.19 -16.76
N SER A 400 4.84 18.40 -18.05
CA SER A 400 4.14 19.62 -18.49
C SER A 400 2.69 19.67 -18.02
N LYS A 401 2.08 18.51 -17.70
CA LYS A 401 0.69 18.41 -17.26
C LYS A 401 0.51 18.58 -15.76
N MET A 402 1.59 18.68 -14.98
CA MET A 402 1.54 18.81 -13.52
C MET A 402 0.67 19.99 -13.03
N PRO A 403 0.70 21.20 -13.63
CA PRO A 403 -0.19 22.28 -13.23
C PRO A 403 -1.67 21.93 -13.42
N LYS A 404 -2.02 21.26 -14.54
CA LYS A 404 -3.39 20.78 -14.79
C LYS A 404 -3.81 19.72 -13.75
N MET A 405 -2.91 18.78 -13.43
CA MET A 405 -3.17 17.75 -12.42
C MET A 405 -3.39 18.35 -11.02
N LYS A 406 -2.65 19.40 -10.66
CA LYS A 406 -2.89 20.14 -9.41
C LYS A 406 -4.26 20.79 -9.36
N ALA A 407 -4.66 21.46 -10.45
CA ALA A 407 -5.97 22.09 -10.55
C ALA A 407 -7.10 21.05 -10.44
N LEU A 408 -6.95 19.90 -11.11
CA LEU A 408 -7.91 18.79 -10.98
C LEU A 408 -7.96 18.23 -9.56
N ALA A 409 -6.81 18.05 -8.89
CA ALA A 409 -6.79 17.60 -7.49
C ALA A 409 -7.52 18.59 -6.57
N GLN A 410 -7.37 19.89 -6.79
CA GLN A 410 -8.08 20.92 -6.04
C GLN A 410 -9.59 20.91 -6.33
N GLN A 411 -9.99 20.66 -7.57
CA GLN A 411 -11.39 20.51 -7.94
C GLN A 411 -12.02 19.27 -7.32
N GLU A 412 -11.31 18.13 -7.34
CA GLU A 412 -11.77 16.88 -6.72
C GLU A 412 -11.94 17.04 -5.20
N VAL A 413 -11.04 17.78 -4.54
CA VAL A 413 -11.18 18.15 -3.13
C VAL A 413 -12.50 18.89 -2.87
N MET A 414 -12.96 19.74 -3.79
CA MET A 414 -14.26 20.42 -3.65
C MET A 414 -15.43 19.44 -3.84
N LEU A 415 -15.32 18.52 -4.79
CA LEU A 415 -16.35 17.50 -5.06
C LEU A 415 -16.48 16.49 -3.90
N GLN A 416 -15.36 16.10 -3.30
CA GLN A 416 -15.31 15.15 -2.17
C GLN A 416 -15.30 15.86 -0.81
N SER A 417 -15.76 17.11 -0.75
CA SER A 417 -15.74 17.95 0.46
C SER A 417 -16.38 17.27 1.67
N THR A 418 -17.51 16.56 1.50
CA THR A 418 -18.16 15.81 2.58
C THR A 418 -17.26 14.71 3.16
N GLN A 419 -16.59 13.92 2.32
CA GLN A 419 -15.69 12.85 2.78
C GLN A 419 -14.43 13.41 3.46
N LEU A 420 -13.90 14.54 2.97
CA LEU A 420 -12.79 15.23 3.60
C LEU A 420 -13.17 15.79 4.97
N ASP A 421 -14.37 16.34 5.09
CA ASP A 421 -14.93 16.82 6.34
C ASP A 421 -15.11 15.67 7.35
N GLN A 422 -15.60 14.51 6.90
CA GLN A 422 -15.65 13.29 7.73
C GLN A 422 -14.27 12.85 8.18
N LEU A 423 -13.28 12.80 7.28
CA LEU A 423 -11.89 12.49 7.61
C LEU A 423 -11.31 13.49 8.64
N ALA A 424 -11.55 14.78 8.46
CA ALA A 424 -11.08 15.81 9.38
C ALA A 424 -11.64 15.60 10.80
N ARG A 425 -12.91 15.23 10.92
CA ARG A 425 -13.53 14.88 12.22
C ARG A 425 -12.95 13.60 12.82
N CYS A 426 -12.68 12.57 12.00
CA CYS A 426 -11.98 11.36 12.44
C CYS A 426 -10.58 11.69 13.00
N LEU A 427 -9.79 12.49 12.28
CA LEU A 427 -8.45 12.91 12.72
C LEU A 427 -8.51 13.70 14.05
N ILE A 428 -9.51 14.56 14.19
CA ILE A 428 -9.72 15.31 15.44
C ILE A 428 -10.05 14.37 16.60
N ALA A 429 -10.90 13.36 16.38
CA ALA A 429 -11.22 12.36 17.41
C ALA A 429 -9.99 11.54 17.81
N GLU A 430 -9.09 11.22 16.87
CA GLU A 430 -7.83 10.51 17.12
C GLU A 430 -6.82 11.32 17.96
N PHE A 431 -6.98 12.65 18.09
CA PHE A 431 -6.17 13.44 19.03
C PHE A 431 -6.57 13.23 20.49
N PHE A 432 -7.67 12.54 20.76
CA PHE A 432 -8.12 12.22 22.11
C PHE A 432 -7.87 10.75 22.41
N VAL A 433 -7.25 10.50 23.56
CA VAL A 433 -6.96 9.17 24.09
C VAL A 433 -7.60 8.99 25.44
N PHE A 434 -7.94 7.77 25.80
CA PHE A 434 -8.45 7.44 27.12
C PHE A 434 -7.39 6.75 27.98
N GLU A 435 -7.09 7.34 29.14
CA GLU A 435 -6.17 6.80 30.14
C GLU A 435 -6.96 6.36 31.38
N LEU A 436 -6.70 5.15 31.89
CA LEU A 436 -7.29 4.70 33.15
C LEU A 436 -6.54 5.36 34.30
N GLU A 437 -7.26 5.72 35.36
CA GLU A 437 -6.60 6.22 36.55
C GLU A 437 -5.79 5.09 37.21
N LEU A 438 -4.52 5.37 37.56
CA LEU A 438 -3.59 4.38 38.08
C LEU A 438 -4.09 3.69 39.36
N ASP A 439 -4.85 4.41 40.18
CA ASP A 439 -5.43 3.91 41.44
C ASP A 439 -6.81 3.27 41.24
N SER A 440 -7.33 3.25 40.00
CA SER A 440 -8.68 2.79 39.69
C SER A 440 -8.71 1.41 39.03
N ILE A 441 -7.83 0.47 39.40
CA ILE A 441 -8.08 -0.96 39.09
C ILE A 441 -9.18 -1.42 40.06
N PRO A 442 -10.45 -1.48 39.64
CA PRO A 442 -11.56 -1.62 40.56
C PRO A 442 -11.71 -3.08 40.94
N ARG A 443 -12.11 -3.28 42.19
CA ARG A 443 -12.60 -4.58 42.64
C ARG A 443 -14.04 -4.73 42.17
N LYS A 444 -14.48 -5.98 41.95
CA LYS A 444 -15.86 -6.25 41.55
C LYS A 444 -16.77 -5.92 42.74
N GLU A 445 -17.63 -4.92 42.58
CA GLU A 445 -18.61 -4.51 43.59
C GLU A 445 -20.01 -4.70 43.01
N ASN A 446 -20.89 -5.40 43.76
CA ASN A 446 -22.28 -5.65 43.36
C ASN A 446 -22.43 -6.23 41.92
N GLY A 447 -21.53 -7.13 41.53
CA GLY A 447 -21.58 -7.78 40.22
C GLY A 447 -20.97 -6.98 39.07
N ARG A 448 -20.56 -5.72 39.27
CA ARG A 448 -20.00 -4.84 38.24
C ARG A 448 -18.60 -4.36 38.62
N TYR A 449 -17.84 -3.89 37.64
CA TYR A 449 -16.54 -3.28 37.83
C TYR A 449 -16.64 -1.79 37.49
N SER A 450 -16.28 -0.90 38.43
CA SER A 450 -16.42 0.54 38.29
C SER A 450 -15.12 1.26 37.98
N PHE A 451 -14.95 1.78 36.77
CA PHE A 451 -13.70 2.39 36.31
C PHE A 451 -13.77 3.91 36.31
N THR A 452 -12.67 4.53 36.70
CA THR A 452 -12.43 5.96 36.50
C THR A 452 -11.26 6.15 35.55
N GLY A 453 -11.37 7.12 34.66
CA GLY A 453 -10.26 7.52 33.82
C GLY A 453 -10.45 8.90 33.26
N TYR A 454 -9.58 9.26 32.33
CA TYR A 454 -9.52 10.58 31.77
C TYR A 454 -9.38 10.51 30.26
N ILE A 455 -10.18 11.32 29.57
CA ILE A 455 -9.92 11.67 28.17
C ILE A 455 -8.86 12.75 28.19
N LEU A 456 -7.76 12.50 27.49
CA LEU A 456 -6.61 13.39 27.35
C LEU A 456 -6.47 13.81 25.89
N CYS A 457 -5.89 14.98 25.65
CA CYS A 457 -5.50 15.42 24.32
C CYS A 457 -4.00 15.16 24.08
N CYS A 458 -3.65 14.70 22.88
CA CYS A 458 -2.27 14.51 22.44
C CYS A 458 -1.50 15.84 22.31
N HIS A 459 -2.19 16.96 22.10
CA HIS A 459 -1.60 18.29 22.05
C HIS A 459 -1.56 18.94 23.43
N ARG A 460 -0.43 19.60 23.74
CA ARG A 460 -0.20 20.29 25.01
C ARG A 460 -0.74 21.71 24.99
N ALA A 461 -1.19 22.18 26.14
CA ALA A 461 -1.55 23.56 26.37
C ALA A 461 -0.37 24.50 26.10
N GLY A 462 -0.68 25.69 25.57
CA GLY A 462 0.33 26.67 25.13
C GLY A 462 0.90 26.40 23.73
N SER A 463 0.45 25.36 23.03
CA SER A 463 0.76 25.18 21.60
C SER A 463 -0.33 25.83 20.73
N PRO A 464 0.02 26.53 19.64
CA PRO A 464 -0.96 27.12 18.73
C PRO A 464 -1.96 26.10 18.18
N THR A 465 -1.51 24.87 17.96
CA THR A 465 -2.34 23.75 17.50
C THR A 465 -3.41 23.37 18.52
N PHE A 466 -3.07 23.34 19.81
CA PHE A 466 -4.03 23.06 20.87
C PHE A 466 -5.11 24.13 20.97
N ASP A 467 -4.71 25.41 20.91
CA ASP A 467 -5.64 26.54 21.02
C ASP A 467 -6.61 26.58 19.82
N ALA A 468 -6.10 26.32 18.61
CA ALA A 468 -6.91 26.21 17.40
C ALA A 468 -7.89 25.03 17.46
N LEU A 469 -7.43 23.87 17.94
CA LEU A 469 -8.25 22.67 18.13
C LEU A 469 -9.39 22.93 19.13
N LEU A 470 -9.06 23.47 20.30
CA LEU A 470 -10.03 23.76 21.35
C LEU A 470 -11.05 24.81 20.87
N GLY A 471 -10.58 25.88 20.23
CA GLY A 471 -11.44 26.91 19.65
C GLY A 471 -12.38 26.38 18.56
N ARG A 472 -11.94 25.40 17.75
CA ARG A 472 -12.82 24.71 16.80
C ARG A 472 -13.90 23.90 17.52
N LEU A 473 -13.53 23.05 18.46
CA LEU A 473 -14.47 22.18 19.20
C LEU A 473 -15.53 23.00 19.95
N ILE A 474 -15.13 24.17 20.46
CA ILE A 474 -16.02 25.15 21.06
C ILE A 474 -17.04 25.67 20.03
N ARG A 475 -16.55 26.18 18.89
CA ARG A 475 -17.41 26.76 17.84
C ARG A 475 -18.38 25.73 17.27
N SER A 476 -17.92 24.49 17.10
CA SER A 476 -18.75 23.38 16.62
C SER A 476 -19.64 22.76 17.70
N SER A 477 -19.60 23.27 18.94
CA SER A 477 -20.36 22.76 20.09
C SER A 477 -20.18 21.26 20.29
N ALA A 478 -18.94 20.79 20.13
CA ALA A 478 -18.59 19.40 20.19
C ALA A 478 -18.79 18.82 21.61
N ALA A 479 -19.09 17.52 21.66
CA ALA A 479 -19.33 16.81 22.90
C ALA A 479 -18.74 15.40 22.85
N PHE A 480 -18.25 14.93 24.00
CA PHE A 480 -17.86 13.53 24.17
C PHE A 480 -19.07 12.70 24.58
N LEU A 481 -19.16 11.50 24.04
CA LEU A 481 -20.20 10.54 24.33
C LEU A 481 -19.56 9.26 24.88
N LEU A 482 -20.25 8.65 25.84
CA LEU A 482 -19.93 7.33 26.38
C LEU A 482 -21.12 6.42 26.06
N ARG A 483 -20.89 5.38 25.26
CA ARG A 483 -21.96 4.48 24.76
C ARG A 483 -23.12 5.27 24.14
N GLY A 484 -22.80 6.25 23.28
CA GLY A 484 -23.79 7.14 22.65
C GLY A 484 -24.49 8.15 23.58
N ARG A 485 -24.15 8.20 24.89
CA ARG A 485 -24.71 9.18 25.83
C ARG A 485 -23.73 10.32 26.07
N LYS A 486 -24.18 11.56 25.87
CA LYS A 486 -23.38 12.77 26.09
C LYS A 486 -22.86 12.84 27.53
N LEU A 487 -21.55 13.02 27.67
CA LEU A 487 -20.91 13.23 28.96
C LEU A 487 -21.27 14.61 29.52
N PRO A 488 -21.38 14.75 30.85
CA PRO A 488 -21.70 16.02 31.46
C PRO A 488 -20.59 17.05 31.25
N GLY A 489 -21.00 18.32 31.21
CA GLY A 489 -20.10 19.46 31.11
C GLY A 489 -19.61 19.76 29.69
N SER A 490 -19.37 21.05 29.43
CA SER A 490 -18.82 21.54 28.17
C SER A 490 -17.32 21.22 28.05
N ILE A 491 -16.81 21.28 26.83
CA ILE A 491 -15.37 21.26 26.55
C ILE A 491 -14.66 22.47 27.19
N GLN A 492 -15.38 23.58 27.38
CA GLN A 492 -14.87 24.80 28.03
C GLN A 492 -14.79 24.74 29.54
N ASP A 493 -15.45 23.75 30.16
CA ASP A 493 -15.55 23.73 31.62
C ASP A 493 -14.16 23.62 32.23
N ARG A 494 -13.94 24.34 33.34
CA ARG A 494 -12.69 24.22 34.12
C ARG A 494 -12.41 22.77 34.54
N SER A 495 -13.44 21.93 34.65
CA SER A 495 -13.32 20.50 34.95
C SER A 495 -12.75 19.67 33.79
N SER A 496 -12.73 20.22 32.57
CA SER A 496 -12.14 19.63 31.36
C SER A 496 -10.68 20.06 31.13
N LEU A 497 -10.11 20.89 32.02
CA LEU A 497 -8.72 21.34 31.97
C LEU A 497 -7.99 20.95 33.27
N ALA A 498 -6.79 20.40 33.13
CA ALA A 498 -5.89 20.18 34.24
C ALA A 498 -5.24 21.49 34.72
N ARG A 499 -4.59 21.46 35.89
CA ARG A 499 -3.92 22.64 36.48
C ARG A 499 -2.81 23.23 35.61
N ASP A 500 -2.22 22.41 34.75
CA ASP A 500 -1.20 22.79 33.78
C ASP A 500 -1.80 23.30 32.46
N GLY A 501 -3.13 23.47 32.40
CA GLY A 501 -3.87 23.92 31.23
C GLY A 501 -4.17 22.82 30.20
N ASN A 502 -3.62 21.61 30.35
CA ASN A 502 -3.84 20.52 29.40
C ASN A 502 -5.28 20.02 29.45
N PHE A 503 -5.84 19.62 28.31
CA PHE A 503 -7.16 19.02 28.27
C PHE A 503 -7.20 17.69 29.03
N ARG A 504 -8.12 17.59 29.99
CA ARG A 504 -8.32 16.42 30.84
C ARG A 504 -9.76 16.36 31.30
N LYS A 505 -10.55 15.47 30.69
CA LYS A 505 -11.97 15.28 31.06
C LYS A 505 -12.16 13.95 31.79
N ARG A 506 -12.69 13.99 33.01
CA ARG A 506 -12.97 12.78 33.80
C ARG A 506 -14.13 11.99 33.21
N VAL A 507 -13.99 10.67 33.16
CA VAL A 507 -15.05 9.73 32.76
C VAL A 507 -15.13 8.62 33.80
N CYS A 508 -16.36 8.24 34.16
CA CYS A 508 -16.63 7.14 35.07
C CYS A 508 -17.67 6.22 34.43
N PHE A 509 -17.41 4.92 34.45
CA PHE A 509 -18.32 3.94 33.86
C PHE A 509 -18.17 2.57 34.47
N ASP A 510 -19.26 1.80 34.42
CA ASP A 510 -19.31 0.43 34.92
C ASP A 510 -19.47 -0.59 33.78
N VAL A 511 -18.75 -1.70 33.89
CA VAL A 511 -18.84 -2.87 32.99
C VAL A 511 -19.16 -4.14 33.78
N THR A 512 -19.81 -5.11 33.13
CA THR A 512 -20.14 -6.42 33.72
C THR A 512 -18.96 -7.39 33.60
N SER A 513 -18.25 -7.34 32.48
CA SER A 513 -17.00 -8.02 32.22
C SER A 513 -15.89 -7.03 31.86
N LYS A 514 -14.63 -7.35 32.19
CA LYS A 514 -13.47 -6.55 31.77
C LYS A 514 -13.20 -6.65 30.26
N ASP A 515 -13.81 -7.62 29.60
CA ASP A 515 -13.75 -7.80 28.14
C ASP A 515 -14.87 -7.06 27.40
N ASP A 516 -15.85 -6.51 28.12
CA ASP A 516 -16.92 -5.71 27.51
C ASP A 516 -16.32 -4.50 26.80
N LEU A 517 -16.75 -4.29 25.56
CA LEU A 517 -16.34 -3.14 24.77
C LEU A 517 -17.14 -1.90 25.20
N VAL A 518 -16.41 -0.80 25.35
CA VAL A 518 -16.93 0.51 25.73
C VAL A 518 -16.54 1.48 24.63
N SER A 519 -17.54 2.15 24.03
CA SER A 519 -17.30 3.22 23.08
C SER A 519 -17.19 4.58 23.79
N LEU A 520 -16.13 5.30 23.45
CA LEU A 520 -15.98 6.73 23.69
C LEU A 520 -15.89 7.43 22.34
N GLU A 521 -16.80 8.36 22.12
CA GLU A 521 -16.97 9.04 20.85
C GLU A 521 -16.89 10.55 21.03
N LEU A 522 -16.52 11.25 19.97
CA LEU A 522 -16.57 12.69 19.82
C LEU A 522 -17.59 13.02 18.73
N GLN A 523 -18.46 13.98 19.00
CA GLN A 523 -19.48 14.43 18.05
C GLN A 523 -19.51 15.96 18.01
N GLU A 524 -19.41 16.54 16.82
CA GLU A 524 -19.73 17.95 16.59
C GLU A 524 -21.25 18.11 16.40
N ARG A 525 -21.84 19.25 16.78
CA ARG A 525 -23.29 19.44 16.70
C ARG A 525 -23.80 19.25 15.26
N GLY A 526 -24.75 18.32 15.08
CA GLY A 526 -25.34 18.03 13.77
C GLY A 526 -24.47 17.14 12.87
N SER A 527 -23.38 16.56 13.39
CA SER A 527 -22.51 15.63 12.66
C SER A 527 -22.61 14.20 13.21
N GLU A 528 -22.01 13.26 12.47
CA GLU A 528 -21.85 11.86 12.90
C GLU A 528 -20.91 11.75 14.12
N GLN A 529 -21.01 10.62 14.81
CA GLN A 529 -20.19 10.29 15.97
C GLN A 529 -18.94 9.55 15.52
N TYR A 530 -17.77 9.96 16.00
CA TYR A 530 -16.51 9.31 15.69
C TYR A 530 -15.83 8.79 16.95
N ASN A 531 -15.34 7.56 16.91
CA ASN A 531 -14.59 6.97 18.00
C ASN A 531 -13.30 7.78 18.27
N ILE A 532 -12.99 8.02 19.55
CA ILE A 532 -11.68 8.54 19.93
C ILE A 532 -10.61 7.44 19.79
N SER A 533 -9.34 7.80 19.85
CA SER A 533 -8.26 6.85 19.57
C SER A 533 -8.31 5.60 20.47
N GLY A 534 -8.33 4.42 19.82
CA GLY A 534 -8.41 3.12 20.48
C GLY A 534 -9.81 2.69 20.92
N SER A 535 -10.82 3.56 20.82
CA SER A 535 -12.23 3.22 21.03
C SER A 535 -12.80 2.43 19.83
N PRO A 536 -13.74 1.49 20.04
CA PRO A 536 -14.21 0.98 21.33
C PRO A 536 -13.15 0.11 22.00
N PHE A 537 -12.95 0.26 23.32
CA PHE A 537 -11.93 -0.50 24.05
C PHE A 537 -12.53 -1.40 25.13
N SER A 538 -11.77 -2.43 25.53
CA SER A 538 -12.09 -3.22 26.72
C SER A 538 -11.15 -2.78 27.85
N VAL A 539 -11.56 -3.03 29.08
CA VAL A 539 -10.74 -2.71 30.25
C VAL A 539 -9.44 -3.51 30.23
N ASN A 540 -9.51 -4.81 29.94
CA ASN A 540 -8.32 -5.66 29.88
C ASN A 540 -7.31 -5.12 28.86
N TRP A 541 -7.79 -4.68 27.69
CA TRP A 541 -6.92 -4.05 26.70
C TRP A 541 -6.29 -2.75 27.21
N LEU A 542 -7.05 -1.90 27.92
CA LEU A 542 -6.48 -0.66 28.49
C LEU A 542 -5.40 -0.96 29.53
N ILE A 543 -5.62 -1.96 30.40
CA ILE A 543 -4.63 -2.41 31.39
C ILE A 543 -3.35 -2.88 30.69
N GLU A 544 -3.48 -3.71 29.66
CA GLU A 544 -2.36 -4.23 28.89
C GLU A 544 -1.61 -3.13 28.12
N ALA A 545 -2.36 -2.25 27.44
CA ALA A 545 -1.84 -1.17 26.60
C ALA A 545 -1.12 -0.09 27.42
N GLN A 546 -1.65 0.24 28.60
CA GLN A 546 -1.05 1.21 29.52
C GLN A 546 0.00 0.57 30.45
N GLY A 547 0.12 -0.76 30.45
CA GLY A 547 1.04 -1.49 31.31
C GLY A 547 0.70 -1.40 32.80
N LEU A 548 -0.58 -1.22 33.13
CA LEU A 548 -1.06 -1.14 34.51
C LEU A 548 -0.85 -2.49 35.21
N GLY A 549 -0.32 -2.46 36.44
CA GLY A 549 0.00 -3.67 37.21
C GLY A 549 1.33 -4.33 36.87
N ARG A 550 2.13 -3.79 35.93
CA ARG A 550 3.50 -4.28 35.68
C ARG A 550 4.43 -3.92 36.84
N GLN A 551 5.24 -4.88 37.28
CA GLN A 551 6.21 -4.67 38.35
C GLN A 551 7.32 -3.70 37.91
N PHE A 552 7.85 -2.94 38.87
CA PHE A 552 8.96 -2.01 38.65
C PHE A 552 10.22 -2.76 38.18
N GLY A 553 10.88 -2.30 37.12
CA GLY A 553 12.14 -2.88 36.59
C GLY A 553 12.09 -3.50 35.19
N TRP A 554 10.95 -3.44 34.48
CA TRP A 554 10.84 -3.90 33.09
C TRP A 554 11.46 -2.93 32.07
N LYS A 555 11.96 -3.46 30.95
CA LYS A 555 12.79 -2.77 29.94
C LYS A 555 12.17 -1.49 29.32
N ASP A 556 10.84 -1.31 29.38
CA ASP A 556 10.13 -0.19 28.75
C ASP A 556 9.53 0.81 29.77
N GLY A 557 9.94 0.78 31.04
CA GLY A 557 9.37 1.64 32.07
C GLY A 557 9.75 3.13 31.93
N VAL A 558 8.85 3.95 31.41
CA VAL A 558 8.95 5.42 31.52
C VAL A 558 9.00 5.79 33.01
N LYS A 559 10.03 6.54 33.41
CA LYS A 559 10.19 7.03 34.79
C LYS A 559 8.92 7.79 35.22
N ARG A 560 8.29 7.29 36.29
CA ARG A 560 7.20 7.96 37.03
C ARG A 560 7.55 9.44 37.27
N LYS A 561 6.66 10.36 36.88
CA LYS A 561 6.61 11.67 37.55
C LYS A 561 5.95 11.46 38.91
N ARG A 562 6.73 11.58 39.99
CA ARG A 562 6.19 11.69 41.35
C ARG A 562 5.28 12.90 41.41
N LYS A 563 4.06 12.72 41.92
CA LYS A 563 3.14 13.81 42.24
C LYS A 563 3.55 14.36 43.61
N GLY A 564 3.90 15.64 43.66
CA GLY A 564 4.05 16.42 44.89
C GLY A 564 5.28 16.10 45.74
N SER A 565 6.39 16.79 45.47
CA SER A 565 7.20 17.33 46.56
C SER A 565 7.15 18.83 46.41
N ASP A 566 6.54 19.51 47.39
CA ASP A 566 6.70 20.95 47.56
C ASP A 566 8.18 21.28 47.43
N ASP A 567 8.52 22.11 46.46
CA ASP A 567 9.88 22.60 46.25
C ASP A 567 10.16 23.67 47.31
N ARG A 568 10.27 23.23 48.57
CA ARG A 568 10.86 24.00 49.65
C ARG A 568 12.29 23.55 49.85
N THR A 569 13.17 24.29 49.18
CA THR A 569 14.52 24.65 49.66
C THR A 569 15.30 23.55 50.36
N LEU A 570 16.13 22.82 49.61
CA LEU A 570 17.31 22.17 50.18
C LEU A 570 18.57 22.68 49.48
N ARG A 571 19.19 23.67 50.13
CA ARG A 571 20.57 24.12 49.90
C ARG A 571 21.48 22.89 49.84
N LYS A 572 22.13 22.67 48.69
CA LYS A 572 23.26 21.74 48.57
C LYS A 572 24.37 22.17 49.53
N ARG A 573 24.63 21.38 50.57
CA ARG A 573 25.90 21.40 51.29
C ARG A 573 26.97 20.88 50.33
N ARG A 574 27.90 21.75 49.93
CA ARG A 574 29.21 21.35 49.39
C ARG A 574 29.94 20.56 50.47
N ARG A 575 30.50 19.41 50.13
CA ARG A 575 31.64 18.85 50.83
C ARG A 575 32.77 18.63 49.82
N LEU A 576 33.95 18.93 50.36
CA LEU A 576 35.27 19.10 49.76
C LEU A 576 35.71 17.89 48.94
#